data_AF-A0A519KSD6-F1
#
_entry.id   AF-A0A519KSD6-F1
#
_cell.length_a   1.000
_cell.length_b   1.000
_cell.length_c   1.000
_cell.angle_alpha   90.00
_cell.angle_beta   90.00
_cell.angle_gamma   90.00
#
_symmetry.space_group_name_H-M   'P 1'
#
loop_
_entity.id
_entity.type
_entity.pdbx_description
1 polymer ?
#
loop_
_entity_poly.entity_id
_entity_poly.type
_entity_poly.pdbx_seq_one_letter_code
_entity_poly.pdbx_strand_id
1 'polypeptide(L)'
;MFAIVVAATPAQDAPRAPALVNAEACLRDRVAEAVRASSGAADAANFLVTYLCARPVSAAAAWSRNTAMLDNMKGMLDGVKRVTAQANSEVEAANVTPEGQDAAEVEAGLDFFGEGLEGVTVDQTTGDFVISGEASGIAANMVRTQTGALAQVFDDPTPVFLRELAGQLVLEHSPRR
;
A
#
# COMPACT_ATOMS: atom_id res chain seq x y z
N MET A 1 -2.03 42.51 14.94
CA MET A 1 -1.39 41.17 14.99
C MET A 1 -2.51 40.15 14.82
N PHE A 2 -2.72 39.67 13.59
CA PHE A 2 -3.80 38.72 13.29
C PHE A 2 -3.25 37.30 13.39
N ALA A 3 -3.77 36.52 14.33
CA ALA A 3 -3.50 35.09 14.43
C ALA A 3 -4.47 34.36 13.48
N ILE A 4 -3.94 33.79 12.41
CA ILE A 4 -4.70 32.90 11.52
C ILE A 4 -4.66 31.51 12.17
N VAL A 5 -5.78 31.09 12.75
CA VAL A 5 -6.00 29.72 13.17
C VAL A 5 -6.25 28.90 11.90
N VAL A 6 -5.23 28.17 11.44
CA VAL A 6 -5.39 27.16 10.40
C VAL A 6 -6.15 26.00 11.03
N ALA A 7 -7.47 26.00 10.87
CA ALA A 7 -8.28 24.83 11.19
C ALA A 7 -7.88 23.71 10.22
N ALA A 8 -7.10 22.75 10.72
CA ALA A 8 -6.91 21.49 10.03
C ALA A 8 -8.28 20.81 9.90
N THR A 9 -8.82 20.78 8.69
CA THR A 9 -9.97 19.94 8.37
C THR A 9 -9.60 18.50 8.74
N PRO A 10 -10.43 17.77 9.51
CA PRO A 10 -10.20 16.36 9.73
C PRO A 10 -10.18 15.70 8.34
N ALA A 11 -9.06 15.07 7.98
CA ALA A 11 -9.02 14.19 6.83
C ALA A 11 -10.20 13.22 7.02
N GLN A 12 -11.18 13.29 6.12
CA GLN A 12 -12.32 12.39 6.15
C GLN A 12 -11.74 10.97 6.14
N ASP A 13 -11.93 10.24 7.24
CA ASP A 13 -11.52 8.84 7.38
C ASP A 13 -12.10 8.08 6.19
N ALA A 14 -11.27 7.84 5.18
CA ALA A 14 -11.58 6.87 4.16
C ALA A 14 -11.87 5.56 4.89
N PRO A 15 -12.94 4.82 4.53
CA PRO A 15 -13.29 3.59 5.22
C PRO A 15 -12.07 2.67 5.27
N ARG A 16 -11.66 2.29 6.50
CA ARG A 16 -10.51 1.40 6.71
C ARG A 16 -10.72 0.11 5.92
N ALA A 17 -9.69 -0.31 5.18
CA ALA A 17 -9.77 -1.52 4.37
C ALA A 17 -10.14 -2.75 5.22
N PRO A 18 -11.05 -3.63 4.74
CA PRO A 18 -11.44 -4.85 5.43
C PRO A 18 -10.27 -5.72 5.90
N ALA A 19 -9.16 -5.78 5.16
CA ALA A 19 -7.95 -6.51 5.56
C ALA A 19 -7.41 -6.03 6.93
N LEU A 20 -7.36 -4.72 7.16
CA LEU A 20 -6.94 -4.13 8.44
C LEU A 20 -7.94 -4.44 9.54
N VAL A 21 -9.24 -4.25 9.26
CA VAL A 21 -10.32 -4.49 10.23
C VAL A 21 -10.35 -5.96 10.68
N ASN A 22 -10.20 -6.88 9.73
CA ASN A 22 -10.17 -8.32 9.99
C ASN A 22 -8.92 -8.73 10.81
N ALA A 23 -7.77 -8.12 10.53
CA ALA A 23 -6.56 -8.33 11.33
C ALA A 23 -6.77 -7.88 12.77
N GLU A 24 -7.26 -6.66 12.98
CA GLU A 24 -7.51 -6.16 14.33
C GLU A 24 -8.55 -7.00 15.09
N ALA A 25 -9.63 -7.42 14.42
CA ALA A 25 -10.64 -8.28 15.01
C ALA A 25 -10.03 -9.62 15.47
N CYS A 26 -9.23 -10.26 14.61
CA CYS A 26 -8.53 -11.49 14.99
C CYS A 26 -7.63 -11.30 16.22
N LEU A 27 -6.84 -10.22 16.26
CA LEU A 27 -5.95 -9.93 17.39
C LEU A 27 -6.75 -9.81 18.70
N ARG A 28 -7.87 -9.08 18.67
CA ARG A 28 -8.76 -8.90 19.83
C ARG A 28 -9.42 -10.21 20.27
N ASP A 29 -9.82 -11.05 19.33
CA ASP A 29 -10.51 -12.31 19.64
C ASP A 29 -9.56 -13.40 20.16
N ARG A 30 -8.29 -13.38 19.72
CA ARG A 30 -7.31 -14.46 19.99
C ARG A 30 -6.28 -14.14 21.07
N VAL A 31 -6.24 -12.92 21.58
CA VAL A 31 -5.25 -12.51 22.61
C VAL A 31 -5.27 -13.39 23.86
N ALA A 32 -6.44 -13.78 24.36
CA ALA A 32 -6.54 -14.63 25.54
C ALA A 32 -6.01 -16.05 25.31
N GLU A 33 -6.05 -16.54 24.06
CA GLU A 33 -5.43 -17.79 23.66
C GLU A 33 -3.91 -17.66 23.62
N ALA A 34 -3.40 -16.57 23.03
CA ALA A 34 -1.97 -16.29 22.98
C ALA A 34 -1.34 -16.16 24.38
N VAL A 35 -1.95 -15.40 25.29
CA VAL A 35 -1.45 -15.22 26.66
C VAL A 35 -1.41 -16.54 27.44
N ARG A 36 -2.38 -17.44 27.22
CA ARG A 36 -2.38 -18.77 27.86
C ARG A 36 -1.33 -19.72 27.29
N ALA A 37 -1.01 -19.58 26.00
CA ALA A 37 -0.09 -20.46 25.30
C ALA A 37 1.38 -20.05 25.45
N SER A 38 1.66 -18.86 25.98
CA SER A 38 3.00 -18.27 26.00
C SER A 38 3.52 -17.99 27.41
N SER A 39 4.85 -17.99 27.56
CA SER A 39 5.56 -17.76 28.82
C SER A 39 5.74 -16.29 29.18
N GLY A 40 5.56 -15.37 28.23
CA GLY A 40 5.78 -13.95 28.43
C GLY A 40 5.00 -13.08 27.44
N ALA A 41 4.89 -11.79 27.74
CA ALA A 41 4.12 -10.85 26.95
C ALA A 41 4.68 -10.67 25.52
N ALA A 42 6.01 -10.61 25.37
CA ALA A 42 6.63 -10.52 24.05
C ALA A 42 6.36 -11.77 23.20
N ASP A 43 6.50 -12.96 23.80
CA ASP A 43 6.23 -14.24 23.14
C ASP A 43 4.76 -14.35 22.73
N ALA A 44 3.83 -13.97 23.63
CA ALA A 44 2.40 -13.98 23.35
C ALA A 44 2.03 -13.05 22.20
N ALA A 45 2.57 -11.82 22.18
CA ALA A 45 2.32 -10.86 21.10
C ALA A 45 2.86 -11.39 19.76
N ASN A 46 4.06 -11.96 19.77
CA ASN A 46 4.63 -12.57 18.57
C ASN A 46 3.82 -13.77 18.10
N PHE A 47 3.43 -14.68 19.00
CA PHE A 47 2.61 -15.85 18.67
C PHE A 47 1.23 -15.46 18.13
N LEU A 48 0.62 -14.41 18.71
CA LEU A 48 -0.65 -13.87 18.24
C LEU A 48 -0.56 -13.41 16.78
N VAL A 49 0.47 -12.64 16.45
CA VAL A 49 0.65 -12.03 15.12
C VAL A 49 1.14 -13.04 14.08
N THR A 50 2.11 -13.88 14.44
CA THR A 50 2.82 -14.77 13.50
C THR A 50 2.17 -16.14 13.33
N TYR A 51 1.29 -16.54 14.26
CA TYR A 51 0.65 -17.86 14.23
C TYR A 51 -0.88 -17.77 14.27
N LEU A 52 -1.46 -17.31 15.38
CA LEU A 52 -2.93 -17.34 15.55
C LEU A 52 -3.66 -16.45 14.54
N CYS A 53 -3.11 -15.28 14.25
CA CYS A 53 -3.65 -14.30 13.32
C CYS A 53 -2.77 -14.09 12.08
N ALA A 54 -1.90 -15.05 11.75
CA ALA A 54 -0.96 -14.95 10.64
C ALA A 54 -1.63 -14.58 9.31
N ARG A 55 -2.75 -15.25 8.98
CA ARG A 55 -3.48 -15.02 7.72
C ARG A 55 -4.05 -13.60 7.61
N PRO A 56 -4.90 -13.11 8.53
CA PRO A 56 -5.46 -11.77 8.40
C PRO A 56 -4.39 -10.67 8.57
N VAL A 57 -3.35 -10.90 9.39
CA VAL A 57 -2.20 -9.98 9.48
C VAL A 57 -1.44 -9.90 8.16
N SER A 58 -1.19 -11.03 7.50
CA SER A 58 -0.53 -11.06 6.20
C SER A 58 -1.36 -10.35 5.12
N ALA A 59 -2.68 -10.54 5.10
CA ALA A 59 -3.56 -9.81 4.19
C ALA A 59 -3.52 -8.27 4.43
N ALA A 60 -3.48 -7.85 5.70
CA ALA A 60 -3.32 -6.45 6.06
C ALA A 60 -1.95 -5.89 5.63
N ALA A 61 -0.87 -6.67 5.81
CA ALA A 61 0.47 -6.30 5.37
C ALA A 61 0.53 -6.14 3.83
N ALA A 62 0.03 -7.14 3.11
CA ALA A 62 -0.06 -7.14 1.65
C ALA A 62 -0.86 -5.93 1.15
N TRP A 63 -2.03 -5.66 1.74
CA TRP A 63 -2.85 -4.51 1.36
C TRP A 63 -2.10 -3.20 1.56
N SER A 64 -1.47 -3.00 2.73
CA SER A 64 -0.75 -1.76 3.04
C SER A 64 0.43 -1.53 2.08
N ARG A 65 1.20 -2.59 1.80
CA ARG A 65 2.36 -2.51 0.91
C ARG A 65 1.95 -2.29 -0.54
N ASN A 66 0.99 -3.08 -1.03
CA ASN A 66 0.58 -3.03 -2.42
C ASN A 66 -0.17 -1.73 -2.73
N THR A 67 -0.95 -1.21 -1.78
CA THR A 67 -1.58 0.12 -1.90
C THR A 67 -0.51 1.22 -1.98
N ALA A 68 0.45 1.24 -1.04
CA ALA A 68 1.54 2.22 -1.06
C ALA A 68 2.39 2.12 -2.34
N MET A 69 2.65 0.89 -2.83
CA MET A 69 3.36 0.68 -4.08
C MET A 69 2.58 1.21 -5.28
N LEU A 70 1.29 0.90 -5.37
CA LEU A 70 0.42 1.37 -6.45
C LEU A 70 0.33 2.90 -6.46
N ASP A 71 0.17 3.51 -5.28
CA ASP A 71 0.10 4.97 -5.13
C ASP A 71 1.42 5.62 -5.52
N ASN A 72 2.57 5.05 -5.14
CA ASN A 72 3.88 5.52 -5.56
C ASN A 72 4.08 5.42 -7.08
N MET A 73 3.64 4.30 -7.69
CA MET A 73 3.73 4.12 -9.15
C MET A 73 2.85 5.13 -9.89
N LYS A 74 1.60 5.32 -9.44
CA LYS A 74 0.69 6.32 -10.01
C LYS A 74 1.25 7.74 -9.84
N GLY A 75 1.74 8.08 -8.64
CA GLY A 75 2.35 9.38 -8.37
C GLY A 75 3.61 9.65 -9.21
N MET A 76 4.43 8.63 -9.46
CA MET A 76 5.58 8.73 -10.36
C MET A 76 5.13 9.00 -11.80
N LEU A 77 4.16 8.23 -12.31
CA LEU A 77 3.63 8.44 -13.66
C LEU A 77 2.99 9.82 -13.82
N ASP A 78 2.18 10.27 -12.85
CA ASP A 78 1.60 11.61 -12.84
C ASP A 78 2.68 12.70 -12.75
N GLY A 79 3.79 12.43 -12.07
CA GLY A 79 4.97 13.28 -12.04
C GLY A 79 5.62 13.41 -13.42
N VAL A 80 5.90 12.28 -14.09
CA VAL A 80 6.51 12.27 -15.42
C VAL A 80 5.57 12.92 -16.44
N LYS A 81 4.28 12.60 -16.45
CA LYS A 81 3.27 13.25 -17.32
C LYS A 81 3.29 14.78 -17.18
N ARG A 82 3.37 15.29 -15.95
CA ARG A 82 3.46 16.75 -15.69
C ARG A 82 4.75 17.36 -16.19
N VAL A 83 5.89 16.71 -15.99
CA VAL A 83 7.20 17.21 -16.46
C VAL A 83 7.25 17.21 -18.00
N THR A 84 6.79 16.14 -18.64
CA THR A 84 6.73 16.06 -20.11
C THR A 84 5.77 17.09 -20.70
N ALA A 85 4.61 17.32 -20.07
CA ALA A 85 3.68 18.36 -20.50
C ALA A 85 4.27 19.78 -20.38
N GLN A 86 5.04 20.06 -19.32
CA GLN A 86 5.74 21.33 -19.16
C GLN A 86 6.88 21.50 -20.18
N ALA A 87 7.68 20.45 -20.40
CA ALA A 87 8.74 20.47 -21.41
C ALA A 87 8.19 20.69 -22.82
N ASN A 88 7.10 20.01 -23.18
CA ASN A 88 6.44 20.20 -24.48
C ASN A 88 5.87 21.63 -24.62
N SER A 89 5.31 22.21 -23.54
CA SER A 89 4.82 23.59 -23.56
C SER A 89 5.94 24.63 -23.71
N GLU A 90 7.14 24.38 -23.17
CA GLU A 90 8.30 25.27 -23.34
C GLU A 90 8.91 25.15 -24.75
N VAL A 91 8.91 23.94 -25.32
CA VAL A 91 9.37 23.66 -26.69
C VAL A 91 8.43 24.27 -27.73
N GLU A 92 7.12 24.20 -27.50
CA GLU A 92 6.09 24.82 -28.35
C GLU A 92 6.12 26.35 -28.26
N ALA A 93 6.40 26.92 -27.07
CA ALA A 93 6.63 28.35 -26.90
C ALA A 93 7.94 28.85 -27.56
N ALA A 94 8.93 27.97 -27.72
CA ALA A 94 10.22 28.28 -28.35
C ALA A 94 10.26 28.05 -29.87
N ASN A 95 9.19 27.50 -30.50
CA ASN A 95 9.16 27.14 -31.92
C ASN A 95 10.30 26.20 -32.37
N VAL A 96 10.88 25.46 -31.43
CA VAL A 96 11.93 24.47 -31.71
C VAL A 96 11.22 23.14 -31.95
N THR A 97 11.14 22.66 -33.19
CA THR A 97 10.70 21.28 -33.44
C THR A 97 11.74 20.32 -32.89
N PRO A 98 11.45 19.52 -31.85
CA PRO A 98 12.38 18.48 -31.41
C PRO A 98 12.46 17.44 -32.53
N GLU A 99 13.66 17.06 -32.94
CA GLU A 99 13.89 16.05 -33.98
C GLU A 99 13.35 14.67 -33.54
N GLY A 100 12.06 14.44 -33.79
CA GLY A 100 11.52 13.29 -34.50
C GLY A 100 11.52 11.89 -33.88
N GLN A 101 12.24 11.58 -32.81
CA GLN A 101 12.27 10.20 -32.26
C GLN A 101 12.07 10.08 -30.75
N ASP A 102 12.53 11.03 -29.94
CA ASP A 102 12.44 10.88 -28.46
C ASP A 102 11.06 11.21 -27.87
N ALA A 103 10.32 12.19 -28.42
CA ALA A 103 9.07 12.63 -27.79
C ALA A 103 7.91 11.63 -27.99
N ALA A 104 7.80 11.04 -29.18
CA ALA A 104 6.75 10.08 -29.51
C ALA A 104 6.93 8.72 -28.79
N GLU A 105 8.18 8.28 -28.57
CA GLU A 105 8.45 7.07 -27.79
C GLU A 105 8.20 7.28 -26.28
N VAL A 106 8.49 8.48 -25.76
CA VAL A 106 8.17 8.84 -24.36
C VAL A 106 6.66 8.95 -24.15
N GLU A 107 5.93 9.57 -25.08
CA GLU A 107 4.47 9.68 -25.03
C GLU A 107 3.80 8.29 -25.16
N ALA A 108 4.22 7.47 -26.11
CA ALA A 108 3.73 6.09 -26.25
C ALA A 108 4.06 5.21 -25.03
N GLY A 109 5.21 5.40 -24.39
CA GLY A 109 5.56 4.74 -23.13
C GLY A 109 4.68 5.21 -21.97
N LEU A 110 4.39 6.51 -21.88
CA LEU A 110 3.52 7.08 -20.85
C LEU A 110 2.06 6.66 -20.99
N ASP A 111 1.56 6.49 -22.21
CA ASP A 111 0.21 5.97 -22.46
C ASP A 111 0.16 4.47 -22.13
N PHE A 112 1.18 3.70 -22.53
CA PHE A 112 1.28 2.27 -22.22
C PHE A 112 1.30 1.96 -20.72
N PHE A 113 2.02 2.76 -19.92
CA PHE A 113 2.05 2.62 -18.46
C PHE A 113 0.91 3.35 -17.75
N GLY A 114 0.46 4.49 -18.29
CA GLY A 114 -0.61 5.32 -17.74
C GLY A 114 -1.97 4.63 -17.80
N GLU A 115 -2.42 4.26 -18.99
CA GLU A 115 -3.68 3.51 -19.16
C GLU A 115 -3.55 2.09 -18.58
N GLY A 116 -2.33 1.52 -18.62
CA GLY A 116 -2.03 0.18 -18.09
C GLY A 116 -2.20 0.04 -16.57
N LEU A 117 -2.07 1.13 -15.79
CA LEU A 117 -2.25 1.09 -14.33
C LEU A 117 -3.63 1.57 -13.85
N GLU A 118 -4.44 2.20 -14.70
CA GLU A 118 -5.81 2.61 -14.34
C GLU A 118 -6.71 1.41 -14.03
N GLY A 119 -6.49 0.28 -14.70
CA GLY A 119 -7.17 -0.98 -14.42
C GLY A 119 -6.57 -1.80 -13.26
N VAL A 120 -5.51 -1.31 -12.61
CA VAL A 120 -4.88 -2.00 -11.47
C VAL A 120 -5.39 -1.40 -10.16
N THR A 121 -5.99 -2.26 -9.33
CA THR A 121 -6.46 -1.95 -7.98
C THR A 121 -5.94 -2.99 -6.99
N VAL A 122 -6.14 -2.76 -5.68
CA VAL A 122 -5.76 -3.71 -4.63
C VAL A 122 -7.04 -4.22 -3.98
N ASP A 123 -7.19 -5.53 -3.88
CA ASP A 123 -8.30 -6.17 -3.16
C ASP A 123 -8.25 -5.73 -1.70
N GLN A 124 -9.33 -5.11 -1.21
CA GLN A 124 -9.33 -4.54 0.12
C GLN A 124 -9.42 -5.60 1.24
N THR A 125 -9.66 -6.87 0.89
CA THR A 125 -9.79 -8.00 1.82
C THR A 125 -8.52 -8.85 1.86
N THR A 126 -7.93 -9.15 0.70
CA THR A 126 -6.74 -10.01 0.60
C THR A 126 -5.45 -9.20 0.50
N GLY A 127 -5.52 -7.96 0.02
CA GLY A 127 -4.36 -7.14 -0.27
C GLY A 127 -3.68 -7.45 -1.61
N ASP A 128 -4.24 -8.34 -2.43
CA ASP A 128 -3.68 -8.71 -3.72
C ASP A 128 -3.99 -7.68 -4.82
N PHE A 129 -3.15 -7.62 -5.85
CA PHE A 129 -3.45 -6.82 -7.04
C PHE A 129 -4.58 -7.45 -7.85
N VAL A 130 -5.65 -6.68 -8.02
CA VAL A 130 -6.78 -6.97 -8.91
C VAL A 130 -6.61 -6.16 -10.18
N ILE A 131 -6.73 -6.82 -11.32
CA ILE A 131 -6.57 -6.22 -12.64
C ILE A 131 -7.93 -6.31 -13.32
N SER A 132 -8.56 -5.18 -13.59
CA SER A 132 -9.83 -5.05 -14.30
C SER A 132 -9.64 -4.37 -15.65
N GLY A 133 -10.43 -4.77 -16.65
CA GLY A 133 -10.48 -4.12 -17.96
C GLY A 133 -9.26 -4.36 -18.87
N GLU A 134 -9.03 -3.42 -19.79
CA GLU A 134 -7.94 -3.40 -20.78
C GLU A 134 -6.62 -2.86 -20.23
N ALA A 135 -6.36 -2.99 -18.91
CA ALA A 135 -5.02 -2.76 -18.38
C ALA A 135 -4.04 -3.54 -19.27
N SER A 136 -3.09 -2.84 -19.91
CA SER A 136 -2.21 -3.47 -20.90
C SER A 136 -1.63 -4.73 -20.28
N GLY A 137 -1.94 -5.89 -20.88
CA GLY A 137 -1.70 -7.19 -20.23
C GLY A 137 -0.24 -7.39 -19.83
N ILE A 138 0.67 -6.62 -20.43
CA ILE A 138 2.10 -6.57 -20.13
C ILE A 138 2.38 -5.74 -18.87
N ALA A 139 1.87 -4.51 -18.73
CA ALA A 139 2.08 -3.69 -17.54
C ALA A 139 1.47 -4.37 -16.30
N ALA A 140 0.27 -4.92 -16.45
CA ALA A 140 -0.44 -5.61 -15.38
C ALA A 140 0.30 -6.90 -14.93
N ASN A 141 0.83 -7.66 -15.89
CA ASN A 141 1.61 -8.87 -15.59
C ASN A 141 2.99 -8.55 -15.02
N MET A 142 3.61 -7.45 -15.45
CA MET A 142 4.85 -6.93 -14.86
C MET A 142 4.66 -6.54 -13.39
N VAL A 143 3.56 -5.84 -13.06
CA VAL A 143 3.21 -5.50 -11.67
C VAL A 143 3.09 -6.77 -10.84
N ARG A 144 2.27 -7.76 -11.25
CA ARG A 144 2.14 -9.03 -10.54
C ARG A 144 3.48 -9.75 -10.33
N THR A 145 4.30 -9.79 -11.38
CA THR A 145 5.57 -10.53 -11.34
C THR A 145 6.58 -9.87 -10.41
N GLN A 146 6.70 -8.53 -10.48
CA GLN A 146 7.57 -7.80 -9.56
C GLN A 146 7.07 -7.88 -8.13
N THR A 147 5.77 -7.76 -7.90
CA THR A 147 5.22 -7.75 -6.54
C THR A 147 5.27 -9.13 -5.90
N GLY A 148 5.05 -10.20 -6.67
CA GLY A 148 5.22 -11.57 -6.20
C GLY A 148 6.67 -11.88 -5.84
N ALA A 149 7.64 -11.39 -6.64
CA ALA A 149 9.06 -11.53 -6.33
C ALA A 149 9.47 -10.71 -5.09
N LEU A 150 8.97 -9.47 -4.97
CA LEU A 150 9.23 -8.62 -3.81
C LEU A 150 8.61 -9.22 -2.53
N ALA A 151 7.40 -9.79 -2.59
CA ALA A 151 6.78 -10.46 -1.45
C ALA A 151 7.55 -11.70 -0.96
N GLN A 152 8.30 -12.38 -1.84
CA GLN A 152 9.15 -13.51 -1.45
C GLN A 152 10.50 -13.07 -0.86
N VAL A 153 11.00 -11.89 -1.24
CA VAL A 153 12.29 -11.38 -0.78
C VAL A 153 12.15 -10.55 0.49
N PHE A 154 11.07 -9.78 0.59
CA PHE A 154 10.73 -9.00 1.77
C PHE A 154 9.76 -9.82 2.60
N ASP A 155 10.29 -10.56 3.58
CA ASP A 155 9.50 -11.20 4.63
C ASP A 155 8.54 -10.14 5.19
N ASP A 156 7.25 -10.30 4.91
CA ASP A 156 6.31 -9.19 4.84
C ASP A 156 6.16 -8.56 6.24
N PRO A 157 6.75 -7.38 6.51
CA PRO A 157 6.85 -6.92 7.88
C PRO A 157 5.44 -6.57 8.37
N THR A 158 5.03 -7.20 9.46
CA THR A 158 3.74 -6.89 10.09
C THR A 158 3.62 -5.37 10.29
N PRO A 159 2.51 -4.75 9.85
CA PRO A 159 2.27 -3.33 10.05
C PRO A 159 2.49 -2.91 11.50
N VAL A 160 3.22 -1.81 11.71
CA VAL A 160 3.64 -1.36 13.06
C VAL A 160 2.45 -1.24 14.01
N PHE A 161 1.35 -0.65 13.56
CA PHE A 161 0.15 -0.47 14.38
C PHE A 161 -0.49 -1.80 14.82
N LEU A 162 -0.41 -2.86 14.00
CA LEU A 162 -0.90 -4.20 14.38
C LEU A 162 0.01 -4.86 15.42
N ARG A 163 1.33 -4.64 15.34
CA ARG A 163 2.27 -5.11 16.36
C ARG A 163 2.05 -4.38 17.69
N GLU A 164 1.86 -3.07 17.64
CA GLU A 164 1.56 -2.25 18.81
C GLU A 164 0.24 -2.68 19.45
N LEU A 165 -0.81 -2.87 18.64
CA LEU A 165 -2.10 -3.37 19.11
C LEU A 165 -1.95 -4.75 19.77
N ALA A 166 -1.25 -5.69 19.13
CA ALA A 166 -1.00 -7.02 19.71
C ALA A 166 -0.27 -6.93 21.06
N GLY A 167 0.74 -6.06 21.17
CA GLY A 167 1.46 -5.81 22.42
C GLY A 167 0.56 -5.22 23.51
N GLN A 168 -0.25 -4.22 23.18
CA GLN A 168 -1.20 -3.60 24.10
C GLN A 168 -2.24 -4.61 24.60
N LEU A 169 -2.87 -5.36 23.70
CA LEU A 169 -3.87 -6.36 24.04
C LEU A 169 -3.29 -7.42 24.99
N VAL A 170 -2.08 -7.89 24.70
CA VAL A 170 -1.40 -8.87 25.56
C VAL A 170 -1.10 -8.30 26.94
N LEU A 171 -0.64 -7.05 27.04
CA LEU A 171 -0.39 -6.39 28.33
C LEU A 171 -1.68 -6.20 29.13
N GLU A 172 -2.80 -5.90 28.47
CA GLU A 172 -4.12 -5.80 29.09
C GLU A 172 -4.64 -7.15 29.60
N HIS A 173 -4.38 -8.23 28.87
CA HIS A 173 -4.82 -9.59 29.22
C HIS A 173 -3.84 -10.33 30.15
N SER A 174 -2.60 -9.86 30.27
CA SER A 174 -1.61 -10.44 31.17
C SER A 174 -1.89 -9.96 32.59
N PRO A 175 -2.12 -10.86 33.56
CA PRO A 175 -2.22 -10.44 34.95
C PRO A 175 -0.92 -9.75 35.36
N ARG A 176 -1.02 -8.54 35.91
CA ARG A 176 0.11 -7.83 36.52
C ARG A 176 0.73 -8.76 37.58
N ARG A 177 1.82 -9.43 37.23
CA ARG A 177 2.65 -10.20 38.15
C ARG A 177 3.75 -9.33 38.70
#